data_AF-A0A0F8Y5X6-F1
#
_entry.id   AF-A0A0F8Y5X6-F1
#
_cell.length_a   1.000
_cell.length_b   1.000
_cell.length_c   1.000
_cell.angle_alpha   90.00
_cell.angle_beta   90.00
_cell.angle_gamma   90.00
#
_symmetry.space_group_name_H-M   'P 1'
#
loop_
_entity.id
_entity.type
_entity.pdbx_description
1 polymer ?
#
loop_
_entity_poly.entity_id
_entity_poly.type
_entity_poly.pdbx_seq_one_letter_code
_entity_poly.pdbx_strand_id
1 'polypeptide(L)'
;MKEALTELGIKPKDFVLVSGIGQAGKFPHFMKAQSYNGLHGRYLSAALGIKAANPELNVIAVSGDGCTYSEGGNHFIHTIRYNPNIVNIVHNNMVYGLTKG
;
A
#
# COMPACT_ATOMS: atom_id res chain seq x y z
N MET A 1 -9.14 9.26 0.13
CA MET A 1 -7.75 9.40 -0.36
C MET A 1 -7.52 10.75 -1.04
N LYS A 2 -8.19 11.06 -2.16
CA LYS A 2 -7.98 12.34 -2.89
C LYS A 2 -8.22 13.56 -1.99
N GLU A 3 -9.34 13.60 -1.28
CA GLU A 3 -9.68 14.66 -0.33
C GLU A 3 -8.60 14.81 0.74
N ALA A 4 -8.26 13.73 1.45
CA ALA A 4 -7.19 13.73 2.45
C ALA A 4 -5.84 14.26 1.94
N LEU A 5 -5.42 13.85 0.73
CA LEU A 5 -4.17 14.36 0.13
C LEU A 5 -4.25 15.87 -0.17
N THR A 6 -5.41 16.34 -0.65
CA THR A 6 -5.65 17.76 -0.94
C THR A 6 -5.67 18.60 0.35
N GLU A 7 -6.38 18.14 1.38
CA GLU A 7 -6.45 18.82 2.69
C GLU A 7 -5.09 18.91 3.38
N LEU A 8 -4.27 17.87 3.25
CA LEU A 8 -2.90 17.84 3.75
C LEU A 8 -1.89 18.59 2.85
N GLY A 9 -2.32 19.10 1.69
CA GLY A 9 -1.45 19.79 0.74
C GLY A 9 -0.35 18.91 0.10
N ILE A 10 -0.51 17.58 0.14
CA ILE A 10 0.47 16.62 -0.39
C ILE A 10 0.33 16.54 -1.91
N LYS A 11 1.39 16.92 -2.65
CA LYS A 11 1.36 16.94 -4.12
C LYS A 11 1.70 15.55 -4.68
N PRO A 12 1.27 15.21 -5.91
CA PRO A 12 1.56 13.93 -6.58
C PRO A 12 3.02 13.47 -6.63
N LYS A 13 3.98 14.39 -6.53
CA LYS A 13 5.41 14.11 -6.53
C LYS A 13 5.97 13.78 -5.13
N ASP A 14 5.21 14.11 -4.08
CA ASP A 14 5.62 14.00 -2.67
C ASP A 14 5.07 12.72 -2.01
N PHE A 15 4.36 11.88 -2.77
CA PHE A 15 3.90 10.57 -2.30
C PHE A 15 4.02 9.47 -3.35
N VAL A 16 4.06 8.24 -2.87
CA VAL A 16 4.04 7.02 -3.68
C VAL A 16 2.98 6.06 -3.18
N LEU A 17 2.24 5.46 -4.11
CA LEU A 17 1.31 4.37 -3.83
C LEU A 17 1.99 3.03 -4.08
N VAL A 18 2.00 2.17 -3.07
CA VAL A 18 2.59 0.84 -3.15
C VAL A 18 1.47 -0.19 -2.98
N SER A 19 1.25 -1.06 -3.96
CA SER A 19 0.15 -2.04 -3.89
C SER A 19 0.60 -3.47 -4.15
N GLY A 20 -0.19 -4.40 -3.63
CA GLY A 20 -0.10 -5.82 -3.96
C GLY A 20 -1.05 -6.21 -5.08
N ILE A 21 -1.41 -7.50 -5.13
CA ILE A 21 -2.34 -8.06 -6.12
C ILE A 21 -3.73 -8.27 -5.50
N GLY A 22 -4.78 -7.95 -6.27
CA GLY A 22 -6.19 -8.06 -5.86
C GLY A 22 -7.04 -6.95 -6.50
N GLN A 23 -8.35 -6.94 -6.23
CA GLN A 23 -9.21 -5.83 -6.70
C GLN A 23 -8.76 -4.50 -6.10
N ALA A 24 -8.50 -4.48 -4.78
CA ALA A 24 -7.93 -3.33 -4.09
C ALA A 24 -6.51 -2.97 -4.59
N GLY A 25 -5.73 -3.96 -5.04
CA GLY A 25 -4.38 -3.76 -5.57
C GLY A 25 -4.32 -2.89 -6.83
N LYS A 26 -5.45 -2.73 -7.53
CA LYS A 26 -5.58 -1.85 -8.71
C LYS A 26 -5.71 -0.37 -8.35
N PHE A 27 -5.92 -0.03 -7.08
CA PHE A 27 -6.15 1.34 -6.63
C PHE A 27 -5.16 2.38 -7.19
N PRO A 28 -3.83 2.13 -7.26
CA PRO A 28 -2.90 3.11 -7.78
C PRO A 28 -3.15 3.54 -9.24
N HIS A 29 -3.78 2.70 -10.06
CA HIS A 29 -4.09 3.02 -11.46
C HIS A 29 -5.18 4.07 -11.62
N PHE A 30 -5.93 4.38 -10.56
CA PHE A 30 -7.02 5.37 -10.56
C PHE A 30 -6.60 6.71 -9.93
N MET A 31 -5.31 6.87 -9.64
CA MET A 31 -4.74 8.03 -8.97
C MET A 31 -3.59 8.63 -9.80
N LYS A 32 -3.50 9.96 -9.82
CA LYS A 32 -2.32 10.65 -10.35
C LYS A 32 -1.21 10.63 -9.28
N ALA A 33 -0.34 9.63 -9.34
CA ALA A 33 0.72 9.40 -8.36
C ALA A 33 1.89 8.63 -8.97
N GLN A 34 3.06 8.70 -8.32
CA GLN A 34 4.06 7.64 -8.49
C GLN A 34 3.50 6.35 -7.87
N SER A 35 3.68 5.22 -8.55
CA SER A 35 3.14 3.95 -8.07
C SER A 35 4.10 2.78 -8.29
N TYR A 36 4.06 1.83 -7.37
CA TYR A 36 4.70 0.54 -7.47
C TYR A 36 3.66 -0.56 -7.20
N ASN A 37 3.29 -1.30 -8.24
CA ASN A 37 2.49 -2.51 -8.12
C ASN A 37 3.44 -3.70 -7.92
N GLY A 38 3.57 -4.15 -6.68
CA GLY A 38 4.39 -5.29 -6.30
C GLY A 38 3.68 -6.63 -6.48
N LEU A 39 4.31 -7.66 -5.95
CA LEU A 39 3.77 -9.02 -5.93
C LEU A 39 2.72 -9.21 -4.84
N HIS A 40 1.92 -10.27 -4.97
CA HIS A 40 0.92 -10.63 -3.98
C HIS A 40 1.59 -10.90 -2.61
N GLY A 41 1.07 -10.27 -1.55
CA GLY A 41 1.65 -10.31 -0.22
C GLY A 41 2.96 -9.53 -0.01
N ARG A 42 3.66 -9.05 -1.05
CA ARG A 42 5.02 -8.48 -0.90
C ARG A 42 5.08 -6.94 -0.86
N TYR A 43 3.94 -6.28 -1.00
CA TYR A 43 3.88 -4.82 -1.15
C TYR A 43 4.43 -4.04 0.07
N LEU A 44 4.29 -4.56 1.30
CA LEU A 44 4.85 -3.91 2.49
C LEU A 44 6.38 -3.99 2.57
N SER A 45 6.99 -5.06 2.06
CA SER A 45 8.45 -5.17 1.95
C SER A 45 9.00 -4.12 0.99
N ALA A 46 8.33 -3.93 -0.16
CA ALA A 46 8.70 -2.88 -1.10
C ALA A 46 8.47 -1.48 -0.50
N ALA A 47 7.34 -1.27 0.19
CA ALA A 47 7.04 0.00 0.87
C ALA A 47 8.11 0.36 1.91
N LEU A 48 8.56 -0.62 2.70
CA LEU A 48 9.65 -0.46 3.66
C LEU A 48 10.95 -0.05 2.96
N GLY A 49 11.31 -0.73 1.87
CA GLY A 49 12.50 -0.40 1.09
C GLY A 49 12.45 1.02 0.52
N ILE A 50 11.30 1.42 -0.04
CA ILE A 50 11.10 2.77 -0.56
C ILE A 50 11.21 3.81 0.55
N LYS A 51 10.60 3.55 1.72
CA LYS A 51 10.67 4.48 2.85
C LYS A 51 12.08 4.61 3.43
N ALA A 52 12.83 3.50 3.47
CA ALA A 52 14.23 3.50 3.92
C ALA A 52 15.13 4.26 2.93
N ALA A 53 14.87 4.12 1.62
CA ALA A 53 15.65 4.81 0.58
C ALA A 53 15.35 6.32 0.51
N ASN A 54 14.11 6.75 0.78
CA ASN A 54 13.73 8.15 0.81
C ASN A 54 12.80 8.45 2.02
N PRO A 55 13.36 8.86 3.16
CA PRO A 55 12.61 9.15 4.38
C PRO A 55 11.60 10.31 4.25
N GLU A 56 11.81 11.24 3.32
CA GLU A 56 10.92 12.40 3.10
C GLU A 56 9.67 12.06 2.29
N LEU A 57 9.69 10.95 1.56
CA LEU A 57 8.57 10.54 0.72
C LEU A 57 7.41 10.00 1.59
N ASN A 58 6.19 10.45 1.28
CA ASN A 58 4.99 9.89 1.88
C ASN A 58 4.68 8.55 1.21
N VAL A 59 4.94 7.45 1.93
CA VAL A 59 4.71 6.09 1.43
C VAL A 59 3.35 5.61 1.90
N ILE A 60 2.48 5.31 0.94
CA ILE A 60 1.12 4.85 1.20
C ILE A 60 0.96 3.48 0.57
N ALA A 61 0.88 2.45 1.41
CA ALA A 61 0.68 1.08 1.02
C ALA A 61 -0.83 0.77 0.95
N VAL A 62 -1.29 0.09 -0.10
CA VAL A 62 -2.71 -0.22 -0.30
C VAL A 62 -2.91 -1.62 -0.87
N SER A 63 -3.71 -2.44 -0.20
CA SER A 63 -4.08 -3.76 -0.73
C SER A 63 -5.34 -4.32 -0.10
N GLY A 64 -5.72 -5.54 -0.51
CA GLY A 64 -6.83 -6.28 0.08
C GLY A 64 -6.44 -6.97 1.38
N ASP A 65 -7.43 -7.32 2.18
CA ASP A 65 -7.32 -8.20 3.35
C ASP A 65 -6.57 -9.51 3.05
N GLY A 66 -6.89 -10.21 1.97
CA GLY A 66 -6.19 -11.44 1.59
C GLY A 66 -4.71 -11.23 1.31
N CYS A 67 -4.40 -10.17 0.57
CA CYS A 67 -3.02 -9.81 0.28
C CYS A 67 -2.25 -9.42 1.56
N THR A 68 -2.91 -8.78 2.53
CA THR A 68 -2.26 -8.24 3.73
C THR A 68 -2.14 -9.26 4.85
N TYR A 69 -3.25 -9.93 5.18
CA TYR A 69 -3.41 -10.76 6.37
C TYR A 69 -3.21 -12.25 6.11
N SER A 70 -3.26 -12.69 4.84
CA SER A 70 -2.94 -14.07 4.45
C SER A 70 -1.49 -14.15 3.93
N GLU A 71 -1.25 -14.11 2.63
CA GLU A 71 0.09 -14.30 2.05
C GLU A 71 1.12 -13.25 2.54
N GLY A 72 0.64 -12.04 2.86
CA GLY A 72 1.45 -10.93 3.38
C GLY A 72 1.62 -10.89 4.90
N GLY A 73 1.01 -11.82 5.66
CA GLY A 73 0.87 -11.71 7.11
C GLY A 73 2.19 -11.50 7.87
N ASN A 74 3.24 -12.24 7.50
CA ASN A 74 4.56 -12.07 8.11
C ASN A 74 5.14 -10.68 7.86
N HIS A 75 5.04 -10.19 6.61
CA HIS A 75 5.53 -8.85 6.28
C HIS A 75 4.74 -7.78 7.04
N PHE A 76 3.42 -7.94 7.18
CA PHE A 76 2.59 -7.03 7.96
C PHE A 76 3.03 -6.93 9.42
N ILE A 77 3.18 -8.07 10.11
CA ILE A 77 3.61 -8.10 11.52
C ILE A 77 5.00 -7.48 11.68
N HIS A 78 5.93 -7.79 10.79
CA HIS A 78 7.28 -7.21 10.83
C HIS A 78 7.29 -5.71 10.51
N THR A 79 6.49 -5.24 9.55
CA THR A 79 6.36 -3.81 9.25
C THR A 79 5.84 -3.06 10.48
N ILE A 80 4.85 -3.57 11.20
CA ILE A 80 4.40 -2.97 12.47
C ILE A 80 5.55 -2.90 13.46
N ARG A 81 6.28 -4.01 13.66
CA ARG A 81 7.41 -4.08 14.61
C ARG A 81 8.53 -3.08 14.28
N TYR A 82 8.80 -2.82 13.00
CA TYR A 82 9.81 -1.85 12.59
C TYR A 82 9.35 -0.39 12.73
N ASN A 83 8.05 -0.15 12.92
CA ASN A 83 7.45 1.17 13.07
C ASN A 83 7.91 2.20 12.01
N PRO A 84 7.95 1.87 10.70
CA PRO A 84 8.27 2.84 9.68
C PRO A 84 7.10 3.83 9.54
N ASN A 85 7.41 5.08 9.19
CA ASN A 85 6.40 6.08 8.85
C ASN A 85 5.78 5.77 7.47
N ILE A 86 4.88 4.78 7.44
CA ILE A 86 4.12 4.28 6.28
C ILE A 86 2.64 4.22 6.66
N VAL A 87 1.78 4.75 5.80
CA VAL A 87 0.32 4.54 5.93
C VAL A 87 -0.04 3.26 5.19
N ASN A 88 -0.66 2.29 5.87
CA ASN A 88 -1.16 1.06 5.24
C ASN A 88 -2.70 1.03 5.24
N ILE A 89 -3.30 1.05 4.06
CA ILE A 89 -4.76 1.01 3.85
C ILE A 89 -5.14 -0.38 3.37
N VAL A 90 -5.90 -1.10 4.21
CA VAL A 90 -6.37 -2.45 3.90
C VAL A 90 -7.86 -2.40 3.55
N HIS A 91 -8.18 -2.80 2.32
CA HIS A 91 -9.56 -2.98 1.88
C HIS A 91 -10.05 -4.34 2.37
N ASN A 92 -10.78 -4.33 3.47
CA ASN A 92 -11.34 -5.54 4.07
C ASN A 92 -12.76 -5.80 3.53
N ASN A 93 -12.85 -6.62 2.50
CA ASN A 93 -14.12 -7.10 1.94
C ASN A 93 -14.39 -8.58 2.27
N MET A 94 -13.52 -9.22 3.07
CA MET A 94 -13.63 -10.59 3.55
C MET A 94 -13.68 -11.66 2.45
N VAL A 95 -13.11 -11.37 1.28
CA VAL A 95 -13.18 -12.27 0.11
C VAL A 95 -12.06 -12.00 -0.89
N TYR A 96 -11.58 -13.02 -1.61
CA TYR A 96 -10.63 -12.84 -2.71
C TYR A 96 -11.37 -12.47 -4.00
N GLY A 97 -11.95 -11.27 -4.03
CA GLY A 97 -12.81 -10.83 -5.14
C GLY A 97 -12.16 -10.78 -6.52
N LEU A 98 -10.83 -10.78 -6.64
CA LEU A 98 -10.16 -10.89 -7.95
C LEU A 98 -10.19 -12.33 -8.49
N THR A 99 -10.21 -13.32 -7.61
CA THR A 99 -10.21 -14.75 -7.91
C THR A 99 -11.60 -15.39 -7.80
N LYS A 100 -12.65 -14.57 -7.93
CA LYS A 100 -14.08 -14.97 -8.03
C LYS A 100 -14.78 -15.41 -6.74
N GLY A 101 -14.26 -15.05 -5.56
CA GLY A 101 -14.90 -15.36 -4.28
C GLY A 101 -13.88 -15.74 -3.24
#